data_AF-A5KRA6-F1
#
_entry.id   AF-A5KRA6-F1
#
_cell.length_a   1.000
_cell.length_b   1.000
_cell.length_c   1.000
_cell.angle_alpha   90.00
_cell.angle_beta   90.00
_cell.angle_gamma   90.00
#
_symmetry.space_group_name_H-M   'P 1'
#
loop_
_entity.id
_entity.type
_entity.pdbx_description
1 polymer ?
#
loop_
_entity_poly.entity_id
_entity_poly.type
_entity_poly.pdbx_seq_one_letter_code
_entity_poly.pdbx_strand_id
1 'polypeptide(L)'
;MRKEEGDLRRLLCKPKSIKILITERIEKRSKVMRLKKFLSAALSAAMLISCVSFGGGTVVQAAGEMNIARNLQISAYSGTEGDFPVSSVNDGRGDDTQNDNYRWFSKEALKGSGARGNAAYLIFDLGENGPRSFSGIDIRFHNMAYATNYKILTTDNSTITTESLLAKDRVPEGWKVLYEKTHQETDSAYPKDHFEGKTEVGRYVMFFFTSMNSRAGLNSVSVRKVQIWHKAITNVTMSASTLDLKAGDEAQQLTATVTPEDATYKAVEWSSNNDNIATVDASGNVTAVAPGQAVITATCKDDRTKTATCTVCYR
;
A
#
# COMPACT_ATOMS: atom_id res chain seq x y z
N MET A 1 -30.39 -15.09 -30.37
CA MET A 1 -31.60 -14.56 -31.02
C MET A 1 -32.32 -15.58 -31.92
N ARG A 2 -31.88 -15.89 -33.16
CA ARG A 2 -32.65 -16.81 -34.04
C ARG A 2 -32.74 -18.28 -33.57
N LYS A 3 -31.78 -18.77 -32.77
CA LYS A 3 -31.80 -20.12 -32.19
C LYS A 3 -32.71 -20.23 -30.95
N GLU A 4 -32.87 -19.14 -30.21
CA GLU A 4 -33.69 -19.08 -28.97
C GLU A 4 -35.19 -18.99 -29.28
N GLU A 5 -35.55 -18.37 -30.41
CA GLU A 5 -36.94 -18.23 -30.87
C GLU A 5 -37.57 -19.58 -31.27
N GLY A 6 -36.75 -20.52 -31.77
CA GLY A 6 -37.17 -21.88 -32.14
C GLY A 6 -37.45 -22.78 -30.93
N ASP A 7 -36.66 -22.64 -29.85
CA ASP A 7 -36.83 -23.42 -28.62
C ASP A 7 -38.05 -22.95 -27.80
N LEU A 8 -38.34 -21.64 -27.81
CA LEU A 8 -39.53 -21.07 -27.18
C LEU A 8 -40.85 -21.61 -27.76
N ARG A 9 -40.91 -21.85 -29.08
CA ARG A 9 -42.10 -22.44 -29.73
C ARG A 9 -42.35 -23.90 -29.33
N ARG A 10 -41.31 -24.70 -29.06
CA ARG A 10 -41.45 -26.09 -28.57
C ARG A 10 -41.91 -26.17 -27.11
N LEU A 11 -41.57 -25.19 -26.28
CA LEU A 11 -41.96 -25.14 -24.86
C LEU A 11 -43.44 -24.78 -24.65
N LEU A 12 -44.08 -24.12 -25.62
CA LEU A 12 -45.48 -23.70 -25.56
C LEU A 12 -46.51 -24.83 -25.82
N CYS A 13 -46.08 -26.06 -26.13
CA CYS A 13 -46.97 -27.22 -26.33
C CYS A 13 -47.14 -28.14 -25.10
N LYS A 14 -46.61 -27.78 -23.92
CA LYS A 14 -46.70 -28.60 -22.69
C LYS A 14 -47.95 -28.30 -21.82
N PRO A 15 -48.42 -29.26 -20.99
CA PRO A 15 -49.60 -29.09 -20.12
C PRO A 15 -49.53 -27.83 -19.23
N LYS A 16 -50.69 -27.24 -18.91
CA LYS A 16 -50.82 -25.94 -18.18
C LYS A 16 -49.95 -25.83 -16.92
N SER A 17 -49.81 -26.91 -16.15
CA SER A 17 -49.03 -26.93 -14.90
C SER A 17 -47.51 -26.76 -15.12
N ILE A 18 -46.98 -27.26 -16.25
CA ILE A 18 -45.56 -27.14 -16.61
C ILE A 18 -45.26 -25.73 -17.13
N LYS A 19 -46.23 -25.06 -17.80
CA LYS A 19 -46.08 -23.67 -18.24
C LYS A 19 -45.90 -22.71 -17.06
N ILE A 20 -46.67 -22.87 -15.98
CA ILE A 20 -46.57 -22.02 -14.78
C ILE A 20 -45.18 -22.14 -14.14
N LEU A 21 -44.71 -23.37 -13.91
CA LEU A 21 -43.38 -23.64 -13.35
C LEU A 21 -42.24 -23.09 -14.21
N ILE A 22 -42.37 -23.11 -15.54
CA ILE A 22 -41.36 -22.54 -16.45
C ILE A 22 -41.39 -21.01 -16.41
N THR A 23 -42.58 -20.40 -16.41
CA THR A 23 -42.74 -18.94 -16.33
C THR A 23 -42.17 -18.39 -15.01
N GLU A 24 -42.48 -19.03 -13.88
CA GLU A 24 -41.91 -18.67 -12.57
C GLU A 24 -40.38 -18.82 -12.56
N ARG A 25 -39.84 -19.86 -13.18
CA ARG A 25 -38.38 -20.09 -13.26
C ARG A 25 -37.68 -19.07 -14.18
N ILE A 26 -38.35 -18.62 -15.25
CA ILE A 26 -37.88 -17.56 -16.14
C ILE A 26 -37.93 -16.20 -15.43
N GLU A 27 -39.00 -15.88 -14.71
CA GLU A 27 -39.08 -14.64 -13.90
C GLU A 27 -38.03 -14.61 -12.79
N LYS A 28 -37.79 -15.74 -12.11
CA LYS A 28 -36.76 -15.83 -11.07
C LYS A 28 -35.36 -15.64 -11.69
N ARG A 29 -35.10 -16.22 -12.88
CA ARG A 29 -33.84 -15.99 -13.62
C ARG A 29 -33.71 -14.56 -14.14
N SER A 30 -34.80 -13.91 -14.58
CA SER A 30 -34.78 -12.52 -15.06
C SER A 30 -34.56 -11.53 -13.92
N LYS A 31 -35.16 -11.76 -12.74
CA LYS A 31 -34.89 -11.01 -11.50
C LYS A 31 -33.45 -11.18 -11.05
N VAL A 32 -32.90 -12.39 -11.06
CA VAL A 32 -31.48 -12.64 -10.73
C VAL A 32 -30.55 -11.98 -11.74
N MET A 33 -30.86 -11.99 -13.04
CA MET A 33 -30.09 -11.27 -14.06
C MET A 33 -30.18 -9.75 -13.89
N ARG A 34 -31.35 -9.20 -13.56
CA ARG A 34 -31.51 -7.77 -13.24
C ARG A 34 -30.74 -7.40 -11.97
N LEU A 35 -30.78 -8.23 -10.94
CA LEU A 35 -30.03 -8.02 -9.70
C LEU A 35 -28.51 -8.10 -9.93
N LYS A 36 -28.05 -9.03 -10.79
CA LYS A 36 -26.64 -9.08 -11.23
C LYS A 36 -26.24 -7.88 -12.08
N LYS A 37 -27.11 -7.38 -12.97
CA LYS A 37 -26.88 -6.14 -13.72
C LYS A 37 -26.90 -4.91 -12.83
N PHE A 38 -27.75 -4.87 -11.81
CA PHE A 38 -27.77 -3.80 -10.81
C PHE A 38 -26.55 -3.86 -9.90
N LEU A 39 -26.11 -5.05 -9.46
CA LEU A 39 -24.84 -5.20 -8.73
C LEU A 39 -23.64 -4.87 -9.60
N SER A 40 -23.61 -5.22 -10.89
CA SER A 40 -22.50 -4.85 -11.77
C SER A 40 -22.51 -3.36 -12.09
N ALA A 41 -23.68 -2.74 -12.25
CA ALA A 41 -23.82 -1.29 -12.42
C ALA A 41 -23.46 -0.53 -11.14
N ALA A 42 -23.80 -1.07 -9.96
CA ALA A 42 -23.41 -0.50 -8.66
C ALA A 42 -21.90 -0.67 -8.40
N LEU A 43 -21.29 -1.80 -8.79
CA LEU A 43 -19.84 -1.96 -8.76
C LEU A 43 -19.13 -1.02 -9.76
N SER A 44 -19.73 -0.75 -10.93
CA SER A 44 -19.20 0.23 -11.89
C SER A 44 -19.40 1.68 -11.46
N ALA A 45 -20.40 2.00 -10.64
CA ALA A 45 -20.62 3.34 -10.10
C ALA A 45 -19.77 3.63 -8.84
N ALA A 46 -19.33 2.60 -8.11
CA ALA A 46 -18.47 2.74 -6.92
C ALA A 46 -16.96 2.76 -7.21
N MET A 47 -16.55 2.58 -8.47
CA MET A 47 -15.14 2.60 -8.89
C MET A 47 -14.96 3.61 -10.03
N LEU A 48 -14.70 4.88 -9.67
CA LEU A 48 -14.07 5.82 -10.60
C LEU A 48 -12.61 5.36 -10.78
N ILE A 49 -12.39 4.47 -11.74
CA ILE A 49 -11.07 4.01 -12.15
C ILE A 49 -10.52 5.04 -13.14
N SER A 50 -9.45 5.75 -12.77
CA SER A 50 -8.66 6.48 -13.77
C SER A 50 -7.71 5.48 -14.44
N CYS A 51 -8.06 5.03 -15.64
CA CYS A 51 -7.12 4.27 -16.48
C CYS A 51 -6.02 5.21 -16.97
N VAL A 52 -4.83 5.15 -16.36
CA VAL A 52 -3.63 5.74 -16.96
C VAL A 52 -3.06 4.72 -17.92
N SER A 53 -3.30 4.92 -19.22
CA SER A 53 -2.76 4.08 -20.29
C SER A 53 -1.35 4.54 -20.66
N PHE A 54 -0.33 3.82 -20.18
CA PHE A 54 0.96 3.72 -20.87
C PHE A 54 1.24 2.24 -21.13
N GLY A 55 1.70 1.91 -22.34
CA GLY A 55 1.69 0.57 -22.91
C GLY A 55 2.27 -0.53 -22.00
N GLY A 56 1.54 -1.65 -21.90
CA GLY A 56 2.01 -2.88 -21.26
C GLY A 56 1.56 -3.08 -19.81
N GLY A 57 0.26 -3.35 -19.63
CA GLY A 57 -0.35 -3.74 -18.35
C GLY A 57 -1.14 -2.62 -17.71
N THR A 58 -2.47 -2.72 -17.72
CA THR A 58 -3.37 -1.84 -16.96
C THR A 58 -3.12 -2.04 -15.47
N VAL A 59 -2.47 -1.08 -14.82
CA VAL A 59 -2.59 -0.89 -13.37
C VAL A 59 -3.84 -0.04 -13.17
N VAL A 60 -4.86 -0.64 -12.57
CA VAL A 60 -6.07 0.07 -12.16
C VAL A 60 -5.72 0.86 -10.90
N GLN A 61 -5.45 2.15 -11.04
CA GLN A 61 -5.24 3.04 -9.90
C GLN A 61 -6.62 3.40 -9.33
N ALA A 62 -6.87 3.05 -8.07
CA ALA A 62 -8.11 3.46 -7.42
C ALA A 62 -8.11 4.99 -7.26
N ALA A 63 -9.26 5.65 -7.42
CA ALA A 63 -9.37 7.10 -7.26
C ALA A 63 -8.72 7.56 -5.93
N GLY A 64 -7.75 8.47 -6.02
CA GLY A 64 -7.05 9.04 -4.86
C GLY A 64 -5.84 8.26 -4.36
N GLU A 65 -5.52 7.09 -4.91
CA GLU A 65 -4.19 6.49 -4.71
C GLU A 65 -3.14 7.29 -5.48
N MET A 66 -1.91 7.34 -4.97
CA MET A 66 -0.77 7.99 -5.60
C MET A 66 0.49 7.14 -5.45
N ASN A 67 1.39 7.22 -6.44
CA ASN A 67 2.72 6.62 -6.34
C ASN A 67 3.65 7.55 -5.55
N ILE A 68 3.80 7.30 -4.25
CA ILE A 68 4.66 8.09 -3.35
C ILE A 68 6.15 7.83 -3.56
N ALA A 69 6.53 6.77 -4.30
CA ALA A 69 7.94 6.54 -4.63
C ALA A 69 8.48 7.55 -5.65
N ARG A 70 7.60 8.23 -6.42
CA ARG A 70 7.99 9.11 -7.53
C ARG A 70 8.95 10.21 -7.06
N ASN A 71 10.17 10.23 -7.61
CA ASN A 71 11.25 11.16 -7.24
C ASN A 71 11.61 11.18 -5.74
N LEU A 72 11.19 10.16 -4.99
CA LEU A 72 11.55 10.02 -3.59
C LEU A 72 13.06 9.83 -3.44
N GLN A 73 13.63 10.35 -2.35
CA GLN A 73 15.06 10.18 -2.07
C GLN A 73 15.38 8.69 -1.86
N ILE A 74 16.43 8.23 -2.54
CA ILE A 74 17.02 6.91 -2.30
C ILE A 74 18.25 7.14 -1.44
N SER A 75 18.10 6.90 -0.14
CA SER A 75 19.09 7.24 0.89
C SER A 75 20.36 6.39 0.82
N ALA A 76 20.23 5.13 0.40
CA ALA A 76 21.34 4.23 0.17
C ALA A 76 20.95 3.13 -0.81
N TYR A 77 21.94 2.59 -1.50
CA TYR A 77 21.78 1.47 -2.41
C TYR A 77 23.10 0.70 -2.54
N SER A 78 23.04 -0.56 -2.93
CA SER A 78 24.23 -1.36 -3.22
C SER A 78 24.79 -1.03 -4.62
N GLY A 79 26.12 -1.15 -4.78
CA GLY A 79 26.80 -0.81 -6.03
C GLY A 79 27.24 0.66 -6.09
N THR A 80 27.73 1.05 -7.27
CA THR A 80 28.24 2.42 -7.52
C THR A 80 27.42 3.14 -8.56
N GLU A 81 27.26 4.45 -8.39
CA GLU A 81 26.71 5.33 -9.43
C GLU A 81 27.50 5.15 -10.74
N GLY A 82 26.81 5.18 -11.88
CA GLY A 82 27.41 4.98 -13.21
C GLY A 82 26.36 5.20 -14.29
N ASP A 83 26.48 4.51 -15.42
CA ASP A 83 25.59 4.69 -16.59
C ASP A 83 24.10 4.41 -16.31
N PHE A 84 23.80 3.72 -15.20
CA PHE A 84 22.46 3.32 -14.76
C PHE A 84 22.15 4.00 -13.41
N PRO A 85 21.62 5.24 -13.43
CA PRO A 85 21.44 6.03 -12.21
C PRO A 85 20.34 5.41 -11.34
N VAL A 86 20.55 5.41 -10.02
CA VAL A 86 19.58 4.82 -9.09
C VAL A 86 18.22 5.50 -9.16
N SER A 87 18.19 6.81 -9.48
CA SER A 87 16.95 7.58 -9.67
C SER A 87 16.06 7.03 -10.79
N SER A 88 16.58 6.23 -11.73
CA SER A 88 15.76 5.62 -12.76
C SER A 88 14.71 4.63 -12.23
N VAL A 89 14.88 4.10 -11.02
CA VAL A 89 13.86 3.23 -10.42
C VAL A 89 12.57 3.98 -10.10
N ASN A 90 12.61 5.30 -9.93
CA ASN A 90 11.46 6.10 -9.49
C ASN A 90 11.28 7.44 -10.23
N ASP A 91 11.99 7.63 -11.34
CA ASP A 91 11.89 8.81 -12.22
C ASP A 91 10.72 8.74 -13.24
N GLY A 92 9.91 7.68 -13.20
CA GLY A 92 8.75 7.49 -14.06
C GLY A 92 9.06 7.05 -15.50
N ARG A 93 10.33 6.87 -15.88
CA ARG A 93 10.75 6.42 -17.21
C ARG A 93 10.91 4.91 -17.33
N GLY A 94 10.75 4.18 -16.23
CA GLY A 94 10.87 2.72 -16.17
C GLY A 94 9.93 1.93 -17.10
N ASP A 95 8.90 2.57 -17.68
CA ASP A 95 8.00 1.94 -18.65
C ASP A 95 8.51 1.94 -20.09
N ASP A 96 9.53 2.72 -20.41
CA ASP A 96 10.14 2.73 -21.74
C ASP A 96 11.00 1.47 -21.96
N THR A 97 10.38 0.37 -22.38
CA THR A 97 11.10 -0.90 -22.61
C THR A 97 12.05 -0.88 -23.80
N GLN A 98 12.11 0.21 -24.57
CA GLN A 98 13.03 0.34 -25.71
C GLN A 98 14.36 0.97 -25.28
N ASN A 99 14.38 1.70 -24.16
CA ASN A 99 15.58 2.29 -23.63
C ASN A 99 16.12 1.49 -22.44
N ASP A 100 17.29 0.90 -22.60
CA ASP A 100 17.93 0.09 -21.56
C ASP A 100 18.54 0.90 -20.42
N ASN A 101 18.66 2.23 -20.56
CA ASN A 101 19.34 3.07 -19.58
C ASN A 101 18.45 3.45 -18.39
N TYR A 102 17.12 3.32 -18.48
CA TYR A 102 16.20 3.63 -17.38
C TYR A 102 16.04 2.45 -16.43
N ARG A 103 17.13 2.14 -15.73
CA ARG A 103 17.22 1.08 -14.73
C ARG A 103 18.29 1.41 -13.71
N TRP A 104 18.20 0.77 -12.55
CA TRP A 104 19.31 0.59 -11.63
C TRP A 104 19.89 -0.82 -11.81
N PHE A 105 21.19 -0.93 -11.57
CA PHE A 105 21.94 -2.17 -11.64
C PHE A 105 22.80 -2.30 -10.39
N SER A 106 22.60 -3.38 -9.64
CA SER A 106 23.18 -3.52 -8.29
C SER A 106 24.70 -3.59 -8.23
N LYS A 107 25.37 -4.03 -9.31
CA LYS A 107 26.85 -4.24 -9.40
C LYS A 107 27.48 -5.13 -8.32
N GLU A 108 26.70 -5.60 -7.34
CA GLU A 108 27.09 -6.62 -6.39
C GLU A 108 26.88 -7.99 -7.03
N ALA A 109 27.83 -8.91 -6.78
CA ALA A 109 27.60 -10.32 -7.05
C ALA A 109 26.56 -10.82 -6.03
N LEU A 110 25.35 -11.16 -6.48
CA LEU A 110 24.33 -11.90 -5.75
C LEU A 110 24.56 -13.41 -5.95
N LYS A 111 24.00 -14.24 -5.07
CA LYS A 111 24.18 -15.69 -5.15
C LYS A 111 23.35 -16.27 -6.30
N GLY A 112 24.03 -16.92 -7.26
CA GLY A 112 23.47 -17.74 -8.34
C GLY A 112 24.54 -18.72 -8.87
N SER A 113 24.21 -20.02 -8.91
CA SER A 113 25.03 -21.20 -9.31
C SER A 113 26.44 -21.42 -8.70
N GLY A 114 26.86 -20.69 -7.66
CA GLY A 114 28.05 -21.08 -6.86
C GLY A 114 28.97 -19.96 -6.36
N ALA A 115 28.68 -18.68 -6.64
CA ALA A 115 29.55 -17.57 -6.24
C ALA A 115 29.32 -17.07 -4.79
N ARG A 116 30.41 -16.66 -4.12
CA ARG A 116 30.39 -15.87 -2.87
C ARG A 116 30.07 -14.42 -3.23
N GLY A 117 28.90 -13.93 -2.84
CA GLY A 117 28.46 -12.58 -3.13
C GLY A 117 27.93 -11.85 -1.89
N ASN A 118 27.49 -10.60 -1.97
CA ASN A 118 26.74 -9.87 -0.92
C ASN A 118 25.23 -9.79 -1.25
N ALA A 119 24.37 -9.36 -0.32
CA ALA A 119 23.01 -8.96 -0.65
C ALA A 119 23.01 -7.59 -1.35
N ALA A 120 22.07 -7.36 -2.27
CA ALA A 120 21.87 -6.08 -2.93
C ALA A 120 20.67 -5.36 -2.32
N TYR A 121 20.66 -4.04 -2.32
CA TYR A 121 19.58 -3.28 -1.69
C TYR A 121 19.30 -1.91 -2.31
N LEU A 122 18.07 -1.43 -2.11
CA LEU A 122 17.60 -0.07 -2.40
C LEU A 122 16.83 0.45 -1.18
N ILE A 123 17.24 1.57 -0.59
CA ILE A 123 16.55 2.19 0.55
C ILE A 123 15.90 3.51 0.14
N PHE A 124 14.58 3.52 0.13
CA PHE A 124 13.78 4.72 -0.01
C PHE A 124 13.61 5.41 1.34
N ASP A 125 13.81 6.73 1.36
CA ASP A 125 13.53 7.59 2.52
C ASP A 125 12.20 8.31 2.29
N LEU A 126 11.16 7.93 3.05
CA LEU A 126 9.85 8.58 2.99
C LEU A 126 9.89 10.02 3.52
N GLY A 127 10.95 10.41 4.23
CA GLY A 127 11.11 11.70 4.90
C GLY A 127 10.49 11.70 6.30
N GLU A 128 10.86 12.69 7.13
CA GLU A 128 10.42 12.81 8.53
C GLU A 128 8.90 12.93 8.68
N ASN A 129 8.27 13.66 7.76
CA ASN A 129 6.82 13.85 7.70
C ASN A 129 6.19 13.07 6.54
N GLY A 130 6.91 12.10 5.98
CA GLY A 130 6.38 11.23 4.94
C GLY A 130 5.25 10.34 5.43
N PRO A 131 4.49 9.74 4.51
CA PRO A 131 3.48 8.75 4.85
C PRO A 131 4.09 7.62 5.68
N ARG A 132 3.29 7.06 6.60
CA ARG A 132 3.67 5.90 7.42
C ARG A 132 2.89 4.65 7.05
N SER A 133 2.39 4.63 5.81
CA SER A 133 1.70 3.49 5.26
C SER A 133 1.70 3.41 3.74
N PHE A 134 1.44 2.23 3.21
CA PHE A 134 1.16 2.01 1.78
C PHE A 134 0.00 1.03 1.58
N SER A 135 -0.71 1.16 0.45
CA SER A 135 -1.74 0.22 -0.01
C SER A 135 -1.17 -0.89 -0.89
N GLY A 136 0.00 -0.66 -1.49
CA GLY A 136 0.72 -1.68 -2.24
C GLY A 136 2.06 -1.20 -2.79
N ILE A 137 2.81 -2.14 -3.35
CA ILE A 137 4.12 -1.91 -3.95
C ILE A 137 4.18 -2.68 -5.27
N ASP A 138 4.63 -2.03 -6.34
CA ASP A 138 5.02 -2.69 -7.57
C ASP A 138 6.52 -2.58 -7.77
N ILE A 139 7.15 -3.68 -8.18
CA ILE A 139 8.54 -3.69 -8.64
C ILE A 139 8.61 -4.37 -10.01
N ARG A 140 9.37 -3.76 -10.92
CA ARG A 140 9.64 -4.27 -12.26
C ARG A 140 11.13 -4.44 -12.44
N PHE A 141 11.55 -5.66 -12.77
CA PHE A 141 12.92 -5.98 -13.10
C PHE A 141 13.23 -5.77 -14.59
N HIS A 142 14.51 -5.77 -14.93
CA HIS A 142 14.98 -5.49 -16.28
C HIS A 142 15.71 -6.70 -16.90
N ASN A 143 15.39 -7.00 -18.17
CA ASN A 143 16.04 -7.95 -19.07
C ASN A 143 16.51 -9.26 -18.41
N MET A 144 15.59 -9.99 -17.79
CA MET A 144 15.83 -11.28 -17.13
C MET A 144 16.89 -11.26 -16.01
N ALA A 145 17.24 -10.08 -15.49
CA ALA A 145 18.12 -9.92 -14.34
C ALA A 145 17.32 -9.56 -13.09
N TYR A 146 16.64 -10.54 -12.51
CA TYR A 146 15.67 -10.35 -11.43
C TYR A 146 16.02 -11.15 -10.17
N ALA A 147 15.53 -10.63 -9.04
CA ALA A 147 15.73 -11.30 -7.76
C ALA A 147 14.80 -12.53 -7.67
N THR A 148 15.36 -13.69 -7.31
CA THR A 148 14.56 -14.88 -7.02
C THR A 148 14.13 -14.93 -5.57
N ASN A 149 14.97 -14.43 -4.65
CA ASN A 149 14.60 -14.25 -3.25
C ASN A 149 14.87 -12.81 -2.85
N TYR A 150 13.88 -12.16 -2.27
CA TYR A 150 14.05 -10.83 -1.68
C TYR A 150 12.99 -10.54 -0.63
N LYS A 151 13.31 -9.60 0.25
CA LYS A 151 12.41 -9.07 1.28
C LYS A 151 12.19 -7.59 1.06
N ILE A 152 11.01 -7.10 1.44
CA ILE A 152 10.74 -5.67 1.61
C ILE A 152 10.71 -5.43 3.11
N LEU A 153 11.53 -4.49 3.57
CA LEU A 153 11.79 -4.23 4.97
C LEU A 153 11.50 -2.77 5.31
N THR A 154 11.27 -2.47 6.58
CA THR A 154 11.11 -1.09 7.06
C THR A 154 11.77 -0.84 8.41
N THR A 155 12.10 0.41 8.67
CA THR A 155 12.65 0.90 9.94
C THR A 155 12.52 2.42 10.03
N ASP A 156 12.70 2.98 11.22
CA ASP A 156 12.89 4.42 11.41
C ASP A 156 14.37 4.84 11.41
N ASN A 157 15.31 3.88 11.43
CA ASN A 157 16.75 4.12 11.37
C ASN A 157 17.39 3.36 10.20
N SER A 158 17.81 4.08 9.16
CA SER A 158 18.37 3.51 7.92
C SER A 158 19.74 2.86 8.05
N THR A 159 20.31 2.76 9.25
CA THR A 159 21.64 2.15 9.45
C THR A 159 21.64 0.68 9.02
N ILE A 160 22.66 0.31 8.25
CA ILE A 160 22.94 -1.07 7.82
C ILE A 160 24.41 -1.36 8.07
N THR A 161 24.72 -2.51 8.67
CA THR A 161 26.11 -2.95 8.92
C THR A 161 26.59 -3.89 7.82
N THR A 162 27.89 -3.89 7.51
CA THR A 162 28.48 -4.81 6.52
C THR A 162 28.19 -6.28 6.87
N GLU A 163 28.17 -6.64 8.16
CA GLU A 163 27.82 -7.99 8.62
C GLU A 163 26.40 -8.40 8.20
N SER A 164 25.44 -7.49 8.27
CA SER A 164 24.07 -7.75 7.82
C SER A 164 23.96 -7.97 6.31
N LEU A 165 24.82 -7.30 5.53
CA LEU A 165 24.90 -7.48 4.08
C LEU A 165 25.59 -8.80 3.69
N LEU A 166 26.50 -9.30 4.53
CA LEU A 166 27.20 -10.57 4.37
C LEU A 166 26.34 -11.77 4.78
N ALA A 167 25.54 -11.62 5.84
CA ALA A 167 24.64 -12.66 6.37
C ALA A 167 23.26 -12.62 5.68
N LYS A 168 23.23 -12.82 4.36
CA LYS A 168 22.11 -12.49 3.45
C LYS A 168 20.72 -13.02 3.79
N ASP A 169 20.58 -14.12 4.53
CA ASP A 169 19.26 -14.63 4.93
C ASP A 169 18.74 -13.96 6.21
N ARG A 170 19.62 -13.22 6.90
CA ARG A 170 19.32 -12.48 8.13
C ARG A 170 18.82 -11.09 7.76
N VAL A 171 17.67 -10.75 8.30
CA VAL A 171 17.16 -9.38 8.28
C VAL A 171 18.13 -8.50 9.06
N PRO A 172 18.58 -7.35 8.51
CA PRO A 172 19.45 -6.44 9.26
C PRO A 172 18.84 -6.03 10.60
N GLU A 173 19.68 -5.82 11.61
CA GLU A 173 19.21 -5.46 12.95
C GLU A 173 18.43 -4.15 12.93
N GLY A 174 17.30 -4.10 13.64
CA GLY A 174 16.41 -2.94 13.65
C GLY A 174 15.49 -2.81 12.43
N TRP A 175 15.54 -3.74 11.47
CA TRP A 175 14.62 -3.78 10.34
C TRP A 175 13.51 -4.80 10.55
N LYS A 176 12.27 -4.41 10.21
CA LYS A 176 11.07 -5.26 10.24
C LYS A 176 10.74 -5.74 8.83
N VAL A 177 10.41 -7.03 8.69
CA VAL A 177 9.91 -7.58 7.42
C VAL A 177 8.46 -7.14 7.17
N LEU A 178 8.21 -6.60 5.98
CA LEU A 178 6.87 -6.32 5.47
C LEU A 178 6.40 -7.40 4.52
N TYR A 179 7.27 -7.74 3.56
CA TYR A 179 6.99 -8.75 2.55
C TYR A 179 8.22 -9.63 2.34
N GLU A 180 7.97 -10.87 1.96
CA GLU A 180 9.00 -11.79 1.49
C GLU A 180 8.51 -12.44 0.20
N LYS A 181 9.41 -12.51 -0.78
CA LYS A 181 9.13 -13.09 -2.09
C LYS A 181 10.18 -14.13 -2.43
N THR A 182 9.68 -15.30 -2.82
CA THR A 182 10.44 -16.33 -3.54
C THR A 182 9.77 -16.50 -4.91
N HIS A 183 10.54 -16.33 -5.98
CA HIS A 183 10.10 -16.51 -7.35
C HIS A 183 10.48 -17.87 -7.89
N GLN A 184 9.58 -18.41 -8.70
CA GLN A 184 9.95 -19.41 -9.68
C GLN A 184 10.58 -18.74 -10.89
N GLU A 185 11.54 -19.42 -11.51
CA GLU A 185 12.16 -18.96 -12.75
C GLU A 185 11.08 -18.68 -13.81
N THR A 186 11.26 -17.59 -14.54
CA THR A 186 10.38 -17.13 -15.61
C THR A 186 11.20 -16.70 -16.82
N ASP A 187 10.63 -16.89 -18.01
CA ASP A 187 11.19 -16.44 -19.28
C ASP A 187 10.82 -14.98 -19.62
N SER A 188 10.11 -14.28 -18.73
CA SER A 188 9.79 -12.87 -18.95
C SER A 188 11.07 -12.02 -18.94
N ALA A 189 11.25 -11.22 -19.99
CA ALA A 189 12.30 -10.21 -20.04
C ALA A 189 12.11 -9.14 -18.96
N TYR A 190 10.88 -8.89 -18.51
CA TYR A 190 10.57 -7.86 -17.52
C TYR A 190 9.64 -8.40 -16.43
N PRO A 191 10.13 -9.28 -15.55
CA PRO A 191 9.33 -9.79 -14.44
C PRO A 191 8.84 -8.64 -13.57
N LYS A 192 7.59 -8.76 -13.12
CA LYS A 192 6.94 -7.79 -12.24
C LYS A 192 6.37 -8.49 -11.04
N ASP A 193 6.43 -7.83 -9.90
CA ASP A 193 5.71 -8.20 -8.70
C ASP A 193 4.81 -7.09 -8.24
N HIS A 194 3.71 -7.53 -7.64
CA HIS A 194 2.76 -6.70 -6.94
C HIS A 194 2.63 -7.23 -5.52
N PHE A 195 2.74 -6.32 -4.55
CA PHE A 195 2.46 -6.56 -3.15
C PHE A 195 1.26 -5.68 -2.79
N GLU A 196 0.22 -6.30 -2.23
CA GLU A 196 -0.98 -5.60 -1.78
C GLU A 196 -1.07 -5.62 -0.25
N GLY A 197 -1.90 -4.74 0.29
CA GLY A 197 -2.27 -4.72 1.70
C GLY A 197 -1.86 -3.45 2.41
N LYS A 198 -2.79 -2.93 3.23
CA LYS A 198 -2.55 -1.78 4.10
C LYS A 198 -1.47 -2.13 5.12
N THR A 199 -0.32 -1.49 4.99
CA THR A 199 0.87 -1.82 5.78
C THR A 199 1.41 -0.58 6.46
N GLU A 200 1.55 -0.61 7.79
CA GLU A 200 2.24 0.42 8.57
C GLU A 200 3.75 0.29 8.43
N VAL A 201 4.43 1.42 8.27
CA VAL A 201 5.88 1.49 8.05
C VAL A 201 6.56 2.61 8.80
N GLY A 202 7.86 2.42 9.02
CA GLY A 202 8.74 3.49 9.46
C GLY A 202 9.16 4.40 8.30
N ARG A 203 10.06 5.34 8.60
CA ARG A 203 10.60 6.31 7.63
C ARG A 203 11.27 5.66 6.41
N TYR A 204 11.96 4.54 6.59
CA TYR A 204 12.75 3.91 5.54
C TYR A 204 12.12 2.61 5.05
N VAL A 205 12.20 2.40 3.75
CA VAL A 205 11.72 1.19 3.07
C VAL A 205 12.85 0.60 2.25
N MET A 206 13.22 -0.64 2.54
CA MET A 206 14.32 -1.32 1.87
C MET A 206 13.81 -2.48 1.02
N PHE A 207 14.23 -2.52 -0.23
CA PHE A 207 14.17 -3.72 -1.06
C PHE A 207 15.48 -4.47 -0.88
N PHE A 208 15.44 -5.64 -0.26
CA PHE A 208 16.62 -6.43 0.13
C PHE A 208 16.68 -7.72 -0.69
N PHE A 209 17.53 -7.72 -1.72
CA PHE A 209 17.67 -8.81 -2.68
C PHE A 209 18.78 -9.77 -2.25
N THR A 210 18.45 -11.05 -2.08
CA THR A 210 19.36 -12.04 -1.47
C THR A 210 19.79 -13.13 -2.45
N SER A 211 18.93 -13.43 -3.43
CA SER A 211 19.20 -14.35 -4.53
C SER A 211 18.69 -13.80 -5.85
N MET A 212 19.24 -14.30 -6.95
CA MET A 212 18.87 -13.93 -8.31
C MET A 212 18.64 -15.16 -9.17
N ASN A 213 18.01 -14.96 -10.32
CA ASN A 213 17.79 -16.02 -11.28
C ASN A 213 19.10 -16.43 -11.98
N SER A 214 19.15 -17.68 -12.45
CA SER A 214 20.35 -18.27 -13.06
C SER A 214 20.84 -17.57 -14.34
N ARG A 215 20.01 -16.72 -14.94
CA ARG A 215 20.29 -16.04 -16.22
C ARG A 215 20.70 -14.58 -16.04
N ALA A 216 20.71 -14.02 -14.83
CA ALA A 216 21.14 -12.64 -14.65
C ALA A 216 22.65 -12.53 -14.94
N GLY A 217 22.99 -11.74 -15.97
CA GLY A 217 24.38 -11.47 -16.30
C GLY A 217 25.12 -10.79 -15.15
N LEU A 218 26.43 -11.00 -15.08
CA LEU A 218 27.34 -10.38 -14.09
C LEU A 218 26.99 -10.66 -12.61
N ASN A 219 26.13 -11.65 -12.35
CA ASN A 219 25.64 -11.98 -11.02
C ASN A 219 24.92 -10.80 -10.33
N SER A 220 24.15 -9.98 -11.02
CA SER A 220 23.50 -8.80 -10.43
C SER A 220 22.02 -8.70 -10.77
N VAL A 221 21.24 -8.09 -9.88
CA VAL A 221 19.85 -7.69 -10.17
C VAL A 221 19.80 -6.33 -10.86
N SER A 222 18.81 -6.16 -11.73
CA SER A 222 18.48 -4.90 -12.35
C SER A 222 17.02 -4.54 -12.15
N VAL A 223 16.78 -3.37 -11.57
CA VAL A 223 15.44 -2.86 -11.25
C VAL A 223 15.14 -1.70 -12.17
N ARG A 224 14.03 -1.78 -12.90
CA ARG A 224 13.60 -0.78 -13.86
C ARG A 224 12.66 0.25 -13.24
N LYS A 225 11.81 -0.21 -12.33
CA LYS A 225 10.76 0.61 -11.73
C LYS A 225 10.37 0.08 -10.36
N VAL A 226 10.20 0.99 -9.41
CA VAL A 226 9.54 0.77 -8.13
C VAL A 226 8.42 1.78 -8.00
N GLN A 227 7.24 1.31 -7.62
CA GLN A 227 6.10 2.14 -7.29
C GLN A 227 5.62 1.76 -5.89
N ILE A 228 5.33 2.75 -5.07
CA ILE A 228 4.75 2.55 -3.74
C ILE A 228 3.43 3.31 -3.76
N TRP A 229 2.33 2.58 -3.68
CA TRP A 229 0.98 3.13 -3.75
C TRP A 229 0.49 3.48 -2.36
N HIS A 230 -0.13 4.65 -2.26
CA HIS A 230 -0.65 5.17 -1.00
C HIS A 230 -1.88 6.01 -1.27
N LYS A 231 -2.89 5.90 -0.42
CA LYS A 231 -4.06 6.75 -0.43
C LYS A 231 -4.01 7.69 0.77
N ALA A 232 -3.73 8.96 0.48
CA ALA A 232 -3.50 9.98 1.49
C ALA A 232 -4.75 10.29 2.30
N ILE A 233 -4.52 10.56 3.58
CA ILE A 233 -5.49 11.29 4.40
C ILE A 233 -5.53 12.75 3.94
N THR A 234 -6.69 13.39 4.10
CA THR A 234 -6.88 14.81 3.79
C THR A 234 -7.16 15.63 5.04
N ASN A 235 -7.86 15.04 6.02
CA ASN A 235 -8.25 15.74 7.24
C ASN A 235 -8.39 14.81 8.46
N VAL A 236 -8.31 15.42 9.64
CA VAL A 236 -8.70 14.83 10.93
C VAL A 236 -9.71 15.78 11.58
N THR A 237 -10.85 15.27 12.05
CA THR A 237 -11.83 16.06 12.79
C THR A 237 -12.08 15.47 14.17
N MET A 238 -12.53 16.29 15.11
CA MET A 238 -12.84 15.89 16.49
C MET A 238 -14.35 15.90 16.72
N SER A 239 -14.86 14.98 17.55
CA SER A 239 -16.27 14.95 17.95
C SER A 239 -16.73 16.19 18.72
N ALA A 240 -15.80 16.85 19.43
CA ALA A 240 -16.05 18.09 20.16
C ALA A 240 -14.81 18.99 20.13
N SER A 241 -15.02 20.31 19.99
CA SER A 241 -13.95 21.31 20.11
C SER A 241 -13.70 21.76 21.55
N THR A 242 -14.67 21.52 22.44
CA THR A 242 -14.60 21.86 23.87
C THR A 242 -15.28 20.79 24.73
N LEU A 243 -14.72 20.50 25.90
CA LEU A 243 -15.33 19.70 26.96
C LEU A 243 -15.30 20.50 28.27
N ASP A 244 -16.46 20.71 28.89
CA ASP A 244 -16.55 21.25 30.25
C ASP A 244 -16.75 20.07 31.22
N LEU A 245 -15.79 19.84 32.11
CA LEU A 245 -15.78 18.75 33.09
C LEU A 245 -15.82 19.29 34.52
N LYS A 246 -16.29 18.47 35.46
CA LYS A 246 -16.38 18.74 36.89
C LYS A 246 -15.80 17.59 37.71
N ALA A 247 -15.59 17.86 39.01
CA ALA A 247 -15.08 16.88 39.95
C ALA A 247 -16.01 15.67 40.05
N GLY A 248 -15.45 14.48 39.82
CA GLY A 248 -16.19 13.22 39.89
C GLY A 248 -16.92 12.83 38.60
N ASP A 249 -16.80 13.62 37.52
CA ASP A 249 -17.30 13.20 36.20
C ASP A 249 -16.54 11.95 35.74
N GLU A 250 -17.27 11.05 35.08
CA GLU A 250 -16.66 9.91 34.38
C GLU A 250 -15.85 10.39 33.17
N ALA A 251 -14.86 9.60 32.77
CA ALA A 251 -14.03 9.88 31.61
C ALA A 251 -14.91 10.08 30.36
N GLN A 252 -14.65 11.16 29.61
CA GLN A 252 -15.40 11.51 28.41
C GLN A 252 -14.65 11.05 27.16
N GLN A 253 -15.33 10.31 26.29
CA GLN A 253 -14.75 9.82 25.04
C GLN A 253 -14.73 10.93 23.98
N LEU A 254 -13.53 11.30 23.52
CA LEU A 254 -13.34 12.04 22.28
C LEU A 254 -13.14 11.09 21.12
N THR A 255 -13.78 11.36 19.99
CA THR A 255 -13.61 10.56 18.76
C THR A 255 -12.95 11.42 17.71
N ALA A 256 -11.80 10.97 17.20
CA ALA A 256 -11.16 11.56 16.04
C ALA A 256 -11.58 10.81 14.76
N THR A 257 -12.04 11.54 13.75
CA THR A 257 -12.42 10.97 12.44
C THR A 257 -11.39 11.36 11.39
N VAL A 258 -10.80 10.39 10.72
CA VAL A 258 -9.85 10.60 9.61
C VAL A 258 -10.57 10.46 8.27
N THR A 259 -10.36 11.41 7.35
CA THR A 259 -10.92 11.34 5.99
C THR A 259 -9.82 11.36 4.93
N PRO A 260 -10.05 10.78 3.74
CA PRO A 260 -11.24 10.00 3.36
C PRO A 260 -11.31 8.64 4.08
N GLU A 261 -12.51 8.05 4.13
CA GLU A 261 -12.77 6.79 4.87
C GLU A 261 -11.93 5.61 4.35
N ASP A 262 -11.54 5.66 3.09
CA ASP A 262 -10.74 4.64 2.44
C ASP A 262 -9.24 4.97 2.38
N ALA A 263 -8.77 5.99 3.13
CA ALA A 263 -7.34 6.25 3.31
C ALA A 263 -6.58 5.01 3.78
N THR A 264 -5.30 4.92 3.41
CA THR A 264 -4.49 3.72 3.64
C THR A 264 -4.33 3.43 5.13
N TYR A 265 -4.07 4.44 5.96
CA TYR A 265 -3.92 4.27 7.39
C TYR A 265 -4.58 5.43 8.16
N LYS A 266 -5.40 5.09 9.15
CA LYS A 266 -6.28 6.05 9.85
C LYS A 266 -6.03 6.09 11.36
N ALA A 267 -4.93 5.50 11.83
CA ALA A 267 -4.62 5.53 13.25
C ALA A 267 -4.29 6.95 13.71
N VAL A 268 -4.73 7.28 14.92
CA VAL A 268 -4.46 8.55 15.58
C VAL A 268 -3.67 8.33 16.86
N GLU A 269 -2.84 9.29 17.20
CA GLU A 269 -2.10 9.39 18.45
C GLU A 269 -2.68 10.55 19.27
N TRP A 270 -2.97 10.30 20.54
CA TRP A 270 -3.56 11.26 21.46
C TRP A 270 -2.49 11.84 22.38
N SER A 271 -2.64 13.12 22.72
CA SER A 271 -1.77 13.82 23.68
C SER A 271 -2.52 14.91 24.41
N SER A 272 -2.10 15.21 25.63
CA SER A 272 -2.48 16.42 26.36
C SER A 272 -1.30 17.37 26.42
N ASN A 273 -1.54 18.67 26.33
CA ASN A 273 -0.50 19.65 26.62
C ASN A 273 -0.25 19.84 28.13
N ASN A 274 -1.16 19.34 28.99
CA ASN A 274 -1.04 19.45 30.44
C ASN A 274 -1.81 18.32 31.17
N ASP A 275 -1.12 17.20 31.38
CA ASP A 275 -1.66 16.02 32.09
C ASP A 275 -2.04 16.29 33.55
N ASN A 276 -1.54 17.37 34.18
CA ASN A 276 -1.95 17.75 35.54
C ASN A 276 -3.37 18.33 35.57
N ILE A 277 -3.91 18.76 34.44
CA ILE A 277 -5.26 19.31 34.32
C ILE A 277 -6.20 18.29 33.68
N ALA A 278 -5.78 17.67 32.56
CA ALA A 278 -6.55 16.60 31.93
C ALA A 278 -5.62 15.62 31.21
N THR A 279 -5.87 14.33 31.36
CA THR A 279 -5.17 13.25 30.66
C THR A 279 -6.05 12.66 29.57
N VAL A 280 -5.45 12.09 28.53
CA VAL A 280 -6.14 11.32 27.49
C VAL A 280 -5.45 9.97 27.30
N ASP A 281 -6.23 8.89 27.18
CA ASP A 281 -5.67 7.57 26.89
C ASP A 281 -5.54 7.30 25.38
N ALA A 282 -4.96 6.14 25.02
CA ALA A 282 -4.78 5.76 23.61
C ALA A 282 -6.10 5.55 22.84
N SER A 283 -7.22 5.36 23.55
CA SER A 283 -8.55 5.23 22.99
C SER A 283 -9.25 6.58 22.84
N GLY A 284 -8.72 7.67 23.40
CA GLY A 284 -9.33 9.00 23.36
C GLY A 284 -10.24 9.30 24.57
N ASN A 285 -10.16 8.53 25.65
CA ASN A 285 -10.88 8.83 26.89
C ASN A 285 -10.17 9.93 27.66
N VAL A 286 -10.86 11.04 27.87
CA VAL A 286 -10.37 12.22 28.57
C VAL A 286 -10.81 12.19 30.02
N THR A 287 -9.87 12.31 30.95
CA THR A 287 -10.13 12.41 32.38
C THR A 287 -9.64 13.75 32.91
N ALA A 288 -10.51 14.48 33.59
CA ALA A 288 -10.13 15.70 34.31
C ALA A 288 -9.38 15.35 35.60
N VAL A 289 -8.29 16.07 35.88
CA VAL A 289 -7.39 15.83 37.02
C VAL A 289 -7.47 16.97 38.03
N ALA A 290 -7.31 18.22 37.58
CA ALA A 290 -7.39 19.40 38.45
C ALA A 290 -8.00 20.63 37.72
N PRO A 291 -8.67 21.55 38.44
CA PRO A 291 -9.28 22.73 37.83
C PRO A 291 -8.28 23.52 36.96
N GLY A 292 -8.74 23.95 35.79
CA GLY A 292 -7.91 24.63 34.79
C GLY A 292 -8.30 24.29 33.36
N GLN A 293 -7.42 24.61 32.43
CA GLN A 293 -7.61 24.35 31.00
C GLN A 293 -6.46 23.52 30.41
N ALA A 294 -6.80 22.48 29.67
CA ALA A 294 -5.87 21.65 28.90
C ALA A 294 -6.35 21.53 27.45
N VAL A 295 -5.42 21.26 26.53
CA VAL A 295 -5.72 21.00 25.12
C VAL A 295 -5.35 19.56 24.82
N ILE A 296 -6.35 18.78 24.43
CA ILE A 296 -6.19 17.42 23.93
C ILE A 296 -6.04 17.47 22.42
N THR A 297 -5.00 16.82 21.90
CA THR A 297 -4.66 16.79 20.47
C THR A 297 -4.68 15.35 19.96
N ALA A 298 -5.47 15.10 18.91
CA ALA A 298 -5.38 13.88 18.09
C ALA A 298 -4.54 14.18 16.85
N THR A 299 -3.45 13.45 16.67
CA THR A 299 -2.54 13.56 15.52
C THR A 299 -2.64 12.30 14.66
N CYS A 300 -2.79 12.43 13.34
CA CYS A 300 -2.76 11.23 12.51
C CYS A 300 -1.34 10.66 12.46
N LYS A 301 -1.23 9.34 12.61
CA LYS A 301 0.07 8.64 12.51
C LYS A 301 0.58 8.56 11.08
N ASP A 302 -0.30 8.59 10.08
CA ASP A 302 0.04 8.48 8.67
C ASP A 302 0.61 9.79 8.10
N ASP A 303 0.04 10.93 8.49
CA ASP A 303 0.57 12.28 8.21
C ASP A 303 0.45 13.12 9.49
N ARG A 304 1.60 13.31 10.15
CA ARG A 304 1.71 14.01 11.44
C ARG A 304 1.38 15.50 11.35
N THR A 305 1.25 16.07 10.15
CA THR A 305 0.81 17.45 9.96
C THR A 305 -0.71 17.61 10.12
N LYS A 306 -1.46 16.50 10.10
CA LYS A 306 -2.92 16.51 10.28
C LYS A 306 -3.27 16.24 11.73
N THR A 307 -3.89 17.24 12.35
CA THR A 307 -4.29 17.20 13.75
C THR A 307 -5.70 17.73 13.94
N ALA A 308 -6.34 17.33 15.04
CA ALA A 308 -7.56 17.93 15.55
C ALA A 308 -7.42 18.13 17.06
N THR A 309 -8.02 19.21 17.58
CA THR A 309 -7.85 19.61 18.99
C THR A 309 -9.18 19.79 19.71
N CYS A 310 -9.20 19.50 21.00
CA CYS A 310 -10.30 19.78 21.91
C CYS A 310 -9.77 20.51 23.15
N THR A 311 -10.44 21.60 23.55
CA THR A 311 -10.14 22.30 24.79
C THR A 311 -10.94 21.71 25.94
N VAL A 312 -10.27 21.22 26.97
CA VAL A 312 -10.88 20.74 28.21
C VAL A 312 -10.83 21.87 29.24
N CYS A 313 -11.99 22.24 29.75
CA CYS A 313 -12.18 23.20 30.83
C CYS A 313 -12.69 22.44 32.06
N TYR A 314 -11.85 22.30 33.08
CA TYR A 314 -12.26 21.74 34.36
C TYR A 314 -12.52 22.89 35.35
N ARG A 315 -13.76 23.00 35.83
CA ARG A 315 -14.20 24.00 36.82
C ARG A 315 -14.54 23.37 38.16
#